data_AF-A0A7C3Q4S3-F1
#
_entry.id   AF-A0A7C3Q4S3-F1
#
_cell.length_a   1.000
_cell.length_b   1.000
_cell.length_c   1.000
_cell.angle_alpha   90.00
_cell.angle_beta   90.00
_cell.angle_gamma   90.00
#
_symmetry.space_group_name_H-M   'P 1'
#
loop_
_entity.id
_entity.type
_entity.pdbx_description
1 polymer ?
#
loop_
_entity_poly.entity_id
_entity_poly.type
_entity_poly.pdbx_seq_one_letter_code
_entity_poly.pdbx_strand_id
1 'polypeptide(L)'
;MQKVAISIGDINGIGIQLALENHITISKIVSPLYCIDKAMLEQAANKLGLTIPNDFQTIENIAPSFQIEAGTVTKESGAYAYASFVKAVELAREKKVDAICTLPIHKKAWELAGIQY
;
A
#
# COMPACT_ATOMS: atom_id res chain seq x y z
N MET A 1 12.46 17.79 0.33
CA MET A 1 11.85 16.86 -0.63
C MET A 1 10.40 16.67 -0.21
N GLN A 2 9.45 16.68 -1.15
CA GLN A 2 8.00 16.59 -0.83
C GLN A 2 7.68 15.24 -0.22
N LYS A 3 6.85 15.20 0.83
CA LYS A 3 6.36 13.98 1.46
C LYS A 3 5.13 13.49 0.71
N VAL A 4 5.16 12.24 0.26
CA VAL A 4 4.05 11.66 -0.51
C VAL A 4 3.56 10.40 0.19
N ALA A 5 2.29 10.40 0.58
CA ALA A 5 1.64 9.18 1.06
C ALA A 5 1.35 8.27 -0.14
N ILE A 6 1.78 7.02 -0.08
CA ILE A 6 1.54 6.02 -1.12
C ILE A 6 0.57 4.98 -0.55
N SER A 7 -0.68 4.98 -1.02
CA SER A 7 -1.61 3.89 -0.69
C SER A 7 -1.23 2.66 -1.52
N ILE A 8 -1.14 1.50 -0.89
CA ILE A 8 -0.53 0.31 -1.51
C ILE A 8 -1.43 -0.38 -2.55
N GLY A 9 -2.69 0.04 -2.63
CA GLY A 9 -3.65 -0.56 -3.55
C GLY A 9 -4.00 -1.99 -3.13
N ASP A 10 -4.45 -2.79 -4.08
CA ASP A 10 -4.71 -4.21 -3.84
C ASP A 10 -3.39 -4.98 -3.76
N ILE A 11 -3.06 -5.50 -2.56
CA ILE A 11 -1.82 -6.24 -2.31
C ILE A 11 -1.76 -7.54 -3.13
N ASN A 12 -2.90 -8.11 -3.53
CA ASN A 12 -2.93 -9.26 -4.43
C ASN A 12 -2.62 -8.88 -5.88
N GLY A 13 -2.64 -7.58 -6.22
CA GLY A 13 -2.19 -7.04 -7.50
C GLY A 13 -0.68 -6.79 -7.55
N ILE A 14 -0.23 -6.03 -8.54
CA ILE A 14 1.20 -5.75 -8.77
C ILE A 14 1.73 -4.52 -7.99
N GLY A 15 0.86 -3.79 -7.28
CA GLY A 15 1.21 -2.51 -6.66
C GLY A 15 2.40 -2.61 -5.70
N ILE A 16 2.38 -3.58 -4.79
CA ILE A 16 3.47 -3.77 -3.82
C ILE A 16 4.81 -4.14 -4.48
N GLN A 17 4.79 -4.89 -5.58
CA GLN A 17 6.00 -5.19 -6.35
C GLN A 17 6.59 -3.91 -6.95
N LEU A 18 5.74 -3.09 -7.60
CA LEU A 18 6.17 -1.79 -8.15
C LEU A 18 6.76 -0.89 -7.07
N ALA A 19 6.13 -0.85 -5.89
CA ALA A 19 6.62 -0.06 -4.75
C ALA A 19 8.01 -0.49 -4.30
N LEU A 20 8.23 -1.81 -4.13
CA LEU A 20 9.51 -2.38 -3.70
C LEU A 20 10.62 -2.15 -4.74
N GLU A 21 10.37 -2.52 -5.99
CA GLU A 21 11.38 -2.46 -7.07
C GLU A 21 11.77 -1.01 -7.42
N ASN A 22 10.85 -0.05 -7.29
CA ASN A 22 11.10 1.33 -7.69
C ASN A 22 11.46 2.25 -6.52
N HIS A 23 11.45 1.76 -5.27
CA HIS A 23 11.70 2.61 -4.09
C HIS A 23 12.99 3.42 -4.21
N ILE A 24 14.11 2.80 -4.60
CA ILE A 24 15.42 3.47 -4.73
C ILE A 24 15.38 4.64 -5.71
N THR A 25 14.58 4.54 -6.76
CA THR A 25 14.41 5.63 -7.74
C THR A 25 13.46 6.69 -7.20
N ILE A 26 12.35 6.29 -6.60
CA ILE A 26 11.31 7.18 -6.10
C ILE A 26 11.81 8.00 -4.89
N SER A 27 12.60 7.39 -4.00
CA SER A 27 13.14 8.04 -2.79
C SER A 27 14.16 9.15 -3.10
N LYS A 28 14.63 9.26 -4.35
CA LYS A 28 15.45 10.37 -4.84
C LYS A 28 14.63 11.59 -5.28
N ILE A 29 13.33 11.40 -5.55
CA ILE A 29 12.42 12.41 -6.11
C ILE A 29 11.49 12.93 -5.03
N VAL A 30 10.97 12.02 -4.19
CA VAL A 30 10.03 12.31 -3.10
C VAL A 30 10.47 11.61 -1.82
N SER A 31 9.89 11.99 -0.68
CA SER A 31 9.98 11.24 0.56
C SER A 31 8.72 10.35 0.66
N PRO A 32 8.77 9.11 0.16
CA PRO A 32 7.61 8.24 0.12
C PRO A 32 7.29 7.71 1.53
N LEU A 33 5.99 7.64 1.84
CA LEU A 33 5.46 7.06 3.05
C LEU A 33 4.37 6.05 2.67
N TYR A 34 4.69 4.76 2.75
CA TYR A 34 3.82 3.69 2.27
C TYR A 34 2.80 3.30 3.34
N CYS A 35 1.52 3.35 2.99
CA CYS A 35 0.42 2.98 3.89
C CYS A 35 0.24 1.46 3.89
N ILE A 36 1.13 0.76 4.57
CA ILE A 36 1.16 -0.71 4.70
C ILE A 36 1.78 -1.08 6.05
N ASP A 37 1.23 -2.10 6.70
CA ASP A 37 1.77 -2.72 7.92
C ASP A 37 2.99 -3.57 7.58
N LYS A 38 4.00 -3.59 8.47
CA LYS A 38 5.22 -4.39 8.30
C LYS A 38 4.94 -5.86 8.01
N ALA A 39 3.99 -6.46 8.71
CA ALA A 39 3.65 -7.87 8.51
C ALA A 39 3.18 -8.17 7.08
N MET A 40 2.41 -7.26 6.48
CA MET A 40 1.96 -7.39 5.09
C MET A 40 3.09 -7.11 4.10
N LEU A 41 3.94 -6.11 4.39
CA LEU A 41 5.13 -5.80 3.58
C LEU A 41 6.11 -6.97 3.54
N GLU A 42 6.43 -7.56 4.69
CA GLU A 42 7.31 -8.73 4.82
C GLU A 42 6.74 -9.93 4.08
N GLN A 43 5.44 -10.19 4.22
CA GLN A 43 4.78 -11.29 3.51
C GLN A 43 4.87 -11.10 1.98
N ALA A 44 4.62 -9.89 1.48
CA ALA A 44 4.72 -9.57 0.06
C ALA A 44 6.17 -9.70 -0.45
N ALA A 45 7.14 -9.13 0.27
CA ALA A 45 8.55 -9.20 -0.08
C ALA A 45 9.06 -10.65 -0.13
N ASN A 46 8.72 -11.47 0.87
CA ASN A 46 9.06 -12.89 0.90
C ASN A 46 8.46 -13.66 -0.28
N LYS A 47 7.19 -13.39 -0.62
CA LYS A 47 6.51 -14.04 -1.75
C LYS A 47 7.11 -13.63 -3.11
N LEU A 48 7.60 -12.40 -3.22
CA LEU A 48 8.25 -11.87 -4.41
C LEU A 48 9.74 -12.22 -4.50
N GLY A 49 10.36 -12.68 -3.41
CA GLY A 49 11.81 -12.88 -3.35
C GLY A 49 12.60 -11.56 -3.42
N LEU A 50 12.00 -10.46 -2.97
CA LEU A 50 12.60 -9.12 -2.98
C LEU A 50 13.06 -8.71 -1.59
N THR A 51 14.18 -7.99 -1.53
CA THR A 51 14.65 -7.36 -0.29
C THR A 51 13.90 -6.05 -0.05
N ILE A 52 13.41 -5.84 1.17
CA ILE A 52 12.84 -4.56 1.57
C ILE A 52 13.99 -3.54 1.75
N PRO A 53 13.98 -2.40 1.04
CA PRO A 53 14.98 -1.35 1.24
C PRO A 53 14.98 -0.83 2.69
N ASN A 54 16.16 -0.55 3.23
CA ASN A 54 16.31 -0.11 4.64
C ASN A 54 15.59 1.21 4.94
N ASP A 55 15.43 2.08 3.93
CA ASP A 55 14.77 3.38 4.02
C ASP A 55 13.28 3.34 3.64
N PHE A 56 12.70 2.16 3.41
CA PHE A 56 11.29 1.99 3.05
C PHE A 56 10.37 2.32 4.24
N GLN A 57 9.88 3.57 4.29
CA GLN A 57 9.06 4.07 5.41
C GLN A 57 7.61 3.59 5.33
N THR A 58 7.14 2.93 6.39
CA THR A 58 5.76 2.42 6.51
C THR A 58 4.91 3.23 7.48
N ILE A 59 3.58 3.17 7.29
CA ILE A 59 2.57 3.56 8.27
C ILE A 59 1.81 2.31 8.69
N GLU A 60 1.91 2.00 9.98
CA GLU A 60 1.27 0.83 10.61
C GLU A 60 -0.19 1.11 11.00
N ASN A 61 -0.86 0.05 11.45
CA ASN A 61 -2.27 -0.01 11.83
C ASN A 61 -3.21 0.34 10.67
N ILE A 62 -2.97 -0.25 9.49
CA ILE A 62 -3.82 -0.03 8.32
C ILE A 62 -5.08 -0.89 8.44
N ALA A 63 -4.91 -2.21 8.52
CA ALA A 63 -5.99 -3.18 8.62
C ALA A 63 -5.44 -4.53 9.12
N PRO A 64 -6.30 -5.47 9.54
CA PRO A 64 -5.87 -6.81 9.91
C PRO A 64 -5.07 -7.48 8.78
N SER A 65 -3.96 -8.12 9.15
CA SER A 65 -3.17 -8.93 8.21
C SER A 65 -3.98 -10.12 7.70
N PHE A 66 -3.69 -10.51 6.45
CA PHE A 66 -4.31 -11.66 5.79
C PHE A 66 -3.27 -12.39 4.92
N GLN A 67 -3.64 -13.55 4.38
CA GLN A 67 -2.79 -14.29 3.46
C GLN A 67 -2.89 -13.73 2.04
N ILE A 68 -1.77 -13.33 1.46
CA ILE A 68 -1.68 -12.78 0.11
C ILE A 68 -1.87 -13.91 -0.91
N GLU A 69 -2.87 -13.72 -1.76
CA GLU A 69 -3.21 -14.60 -2.88
C GLU A 69 -2.99 -13.85 -4.19
N ALA A 70 -1.75 -13.85 -4.66
CA ALA A 70 -1.35 -13.08 -5.85
C ALA A 70 -2.24 -13.42 -7.07
N GLY A 71 -2.81 -12.38 -7.68
CA GLY A 71 -3.72 -12.50 -8.82
C GLY A 71 -5.17 -12.86 -8.47
N THR A 72 -5.48 -13.11 -7.19
CA THR A 72 -6.84 -13.45 -6.74
C THR A 72 -7.55 -12.24 -6.14
N VAL A 73 -8.76 -11.99 -6.62
CA VAL A 73 -9.64 -10.95 -6.05
C VAL A 73 -10.27 -11.50 -4.77
N THR A 74 -9.95 -10.92 -3.61
CA THR A 74 -10.51 -11.34 -2.31
C THR A 74 -11.16 -10.18 -1.57
N LYS A 75 -11.99 -10.52 -0.57
CA LYS A 75 -12.61 -9.54 0.32
C LYS A 75 -11.55 -8.85 1.18
N GLU A 76 -10.59 -9.61 1.67
CA GLU A 76 -9.55 -9.17 2.59
C GLU A 76 -8.59 -8.18 1.91
N SER A 77 -8.18 -8.48 0.68
CA SER A 77 -7.30 -7.59 -0.09
C SER A 77 -8.02 -6.29 -0.44
N GLY A 78 -9.32 -6.36 -0.75
CA GLY A 78 -10.16 -5.20 -0.99
C GLY A 78 -10.31 -4.31 0.25
N ALA A 79 -10.59 -4.90 1.41
CA ALA A 79 -10.71 -4.18 2.67
C ALA A 79 -9.39 -3.49 3.04
N TYR A 80 -8.27 -4.19 2.88
CA TYR A 80 -6.95 -3.65 3.17
C TYR A 80 -6.57 -2.50 2.22
N ALA A 81 -6.80 -2.68 0.91
CA ALA A 81 -6.55 -1.66 -0.11
C ALA A 81 -7.30 -0.36 0.18
N TYR A 82 -8.56 -0.48 0.58
CA TYR A 82 -9.38 0.67 0.95
C TYR A 82 -8.89 1.34 2.23
N ALA A 83 -8.56 0.58 3.27
CA ALA A 83 -8.00 1.14 4.50
C ALA A 83 -6.68 1.88 4.25
N SER A 84 -5.82 1.33 3.38
CA SER A 84 -4.58 1.97 2.93
C SER A 84 -4.84 3.30 2.22
N PHE A 85 -5.86 3.34 1.34
CA PHE A 85 -6.31 4.57 0.69
C PHE A 85 -6.84 5.61 1.69
N VAL A 86 -7.74 5.20 2.59
CA VAL A 86 -8.30 6.07 3.64
C VAL A 86 -7.18 6.66 4.50
N LYS A 87 -6.18 5.86 4.89
CA LYS A 87 -5.03 6.36 5.64
C LYS A 87 -4.25 7.44 4.89
N ALA A 88 -4.00 7.26 3.60
CA ALA A 88 -3.33 8.28 2.79
C ALA A 88 -4.15 9.59 2.73
N VAL A 89 -5.48 9.49 2.60
CA VAL A 89 -6.39 10.63 2.64
C VAL A 89 -6.36 11.34 3.99
N GLU A 90 -6.38 10.60 5.10
CA GLU A 90 -6.27 11.14 6.46
C GLU A 90 -4.97 11.94 6.62
N LEU A 91 -3.83 11.37 6.23
CA LEU A 91 -2.52 12.04 6.31
C LEU A 91 -2.50 13.36 5.51
N ALA A 92 -3.10 13.39 4.32
CA ALA A 92 -3.18 14.60 3.53
C ALA A 92 -4.13 15.65 4.16
N ARG A 93 -5.29 15.22 4.68
CA ARG A 93 -6.22 16.10 5.39
C ARG A 93 -5.60 16.73 6.63
N GLU A 94 -4.77 15.97 7.35
CA GLU A 94 -4.00 16.42 8.51
C GLU A 94 -2.75 17.23 8.13
N LYS A 95 -2.51 17.49 6.84
CA LYS A 95 -1.32 18.19 6.32
C LYS A 95 0.01 17.54 6.72
N LYS A 96 0.02 16.22 6.96
CA LYS A 96 1.23 15.44 7.28
C LYS A 96 2.03 15.06 6.04
N VAL A 97 1.39 15.10 4.86
CA VAL A 97 1.99 14.86 3.54
C VAL A 97 1.55 15.95 2.57
N ASP A 98 2.36 16.18 1.53
CA ASP A 98 2.14 17.20 0.50
C ASP A 98 1.26 16.68 -0.64
N ALA A 99 1.28 15.36 -0.90
CA ALA A 99 0.49 14.72 -1.94
C ALA A 99 0.18 13.25 -1.61
N ILE A 100 -0.75 12.67 -2.38
CA ILE A 100 -1.08 11.24 -2.36
C ILE A 100 -0.75 10.64 -3.72
N CYS A 101 -0.13 9.46 -3.74
CA CYS A 101 -0.04 8.60 -4.90
C CYS A 101 -0.78 7.29 -4.60
N THR A 102 -1.72 6.92 -5.46
CA THR A 102 -2.53 5.70 -5.28
C THR A 102 -2.02 4.60 -6.20
N LEU A 103 -1.55 3.49 -5.63
CA LEU A 103 -1.30 2.28 -6.41
C LEU A 103 -2.65 1.62 -6.81
N PRO A 104 -2.66 0.82 -7.89
CA PRO A 104 -3.90 0.27 -8.44
C PRO A 104 -4.67 -0.59 -7.44
N ILE A 105 -6.00 -0.43 -7.45
CA ILE A 105 -6.95 -1.24 -6.69
C ILE A 105 -7.71 -2.19 -7.62
N HIS A 106 -8.39 -3.19 -7.05
CA HIS A 106 -9.42 -3.94 -7.75
C HIS A 106 -10.81 -3.58 -7.21
N LYS A 107 -11.64 -2.86 -7.98
CA LYS A 107 -12.98 -2.43 -7.53
C LYS A 107 -13.88 -3.59 -7.07
N LYS A 108 -13.77 -4.76 -7.72
CA LYS A 108 -14.52 -5.95 -7.27
C LYS A 108 -14.11 -6.42 -5.87
N ALA A 109 -12.84 -6.27 -5.49
CA ALA A 109 -12.38 -6.60 -4.14
C ALA A 109 -13.02 -5.66 -3.11
N TRP A 110 -13.12 -4.37 -3.42
CA TRP A 110 -13.84 -3.40 -2.58
C TRP A 110 -15.32 -3.76 -2.41
N GLU A 111 -16.01 -4.15 -3.49
CA GLU A 111 -17.40 -4.63 -3.41
C GLU A 111 -17.54 -5.86 -2.52
N LEU A 112 -16.64 -6.84 -2.64
CA LEU A 112 -16.63 -8.05 -1.79
C LEU A 112 -16.39 -7.71 -0.32
N ALA A 113 -15.67 -6.62 -0.04
CA ALA A 113 -15.50 -6.06 1.29
C ALA A 113 -16.70 -5.24 1.80
N GLY A 114 -17.77 -5.10 1.00
CA GLY A 114 -18.95 -4.33 1.38
C GLY A 114 -18.71 -2.82 1.36
N ILE A 115 -17.65 -2.36 0.68
CA ILE A 115 -17.33 -0.93 0.56
C ILE A 115 -18.21 -0.33 -0.53
N GLN A 116 -18.93 0.73 -0.16
CA GLN A 116 -19.62 1.60 -1.12
C GLN A 116 -18.69 2.76 -1.46
N TYR A 117 -18.43 2.94 -2.76
CA TYR A 117 -17.43 3.87 -3.29
C TYR A 117 -18.04 4.80 -4.35
#